data_AF-A0A2B8BFB0-F1
#
_entry.id   AF-A0A2B8BFB0-F1
#
_cell.length_a   1.000
_cell.length_b   1.000
_cell.length_c   1.000
_cell.angle_alpha   90.00
_cell.angle_beta   90.00
_cell.angle_gamma   90.00
#
_symmetry.space_group_name_H-M   'P 1'
#
loop_
_entity.id
_entity.type
_entity.pdbx_description
1 polymer ?
#
loop_
_entity_poly.entity_id
_entity_poly.type
_entity_poly.pdbx_seq_one_letter_code
_entity_poly.pdbx_strand_id
1 'polypeptide(L)'
;MLTDDGLSRAIAATPAERVTEEYIRSRIVGTDYMTVPGTTVTICHITLDNGYSVRGESACVNPANFRQDIGERIAHDDAFRKLWPLFGFLLAEANHRRGQGVPAVPVDLIARTAYEAGAAVGGTDRLWGDLSSDEKADSIALVSELLANPNQEDGETVSAQMQTFRAVVRGLTA
;
A
#
# COMPACT_ATOMS: atom_id res chain seq x y z
N MET A 1 -12.73 0.66 -22.20
CA MET A 1 -11.69 0.00 -21.38
C MET A 1 -10.34 0.33 -21.98
N LEU A 2 -9.28 0.40 -21.18
CA LEU A 2 -7.92 0.58 -21.72
C LEU A 2 -7.52 -0.67 -22.52
N THR A 3 -6.80 -0.48 -23.62
CA THR A 3 -6.08 -1.57 -24.29
C THR A 3 -4.90 -2.01 -23.42
N ASP A 4 -4.35 -3.21 -23.66
CA ASP A 4 -3.17 -3.69 -22.92
C ASP A 4 -2.01 -2.68 -23.03
N ASP A 5 -1.72 -2.18 -24.24
CA ASP A 5 -0.72 -1.12 -24.46
C ASP A 5 -1.06 0.21 -23.75
N GLY A 6 -2.36 0.51 -23.61
CA GLY A 6 -2.84 1.67 -22.88
C GLY A 6 -2.62 1.51 -21.37
N LEU A 7 -2.91 0.33 -20.83
CA LEU A 7 -2.71 -0.01 -19.44
C LEU A 7 -1.22 0.00 -19.08
N SER A 8 -0.36 -0.64 -19.88
CA SER A 8 1.09 -0.67 -19.66
C SER A 8 1.69 0.72 -19.66
N ARG A 9 1.26 1.62 -20.57
CA ARG A 9 1.71 3.03 -20.57
C ARG A 9 1.22 3.80 -19.35
N ALA A 10 -0.04 3.62 -18.96
CA ALA A 10 -0.61 4.28 -17.79
C ALA A 10 0.10 3.85 -16.51
N ILE A 11 0.37 2.55 -16.37
CA ILE A 11 1.21 1.99 -15.30
C ILE A 11 2.58 2.66 -15.40
N ALA A 12 3.32 2.56 -16.51
CA ALA A 12 4.66 3.12 -16.65
C ALA A 12 4.80 4.60 -16.22
N ALA A 13 3.76 5.42 -16.44
CA ALA A 13 3.74 6.84 -16.09
C ALA A 13 3.49 7.16 -14.60
N THR A 14 3.16 6.18 -13.75
CA THR A 14 2.95 6.45 -12.31
C THR A 14 4.26 6.77 -11.59
N PRO A 15 4.34 7.84 -10.79
CA PRO A 15 5.60 8.36 -10.24
C PRO A 15 6.12 7.63 -8.99
N ALA A 16 5.30 6.78 -8.36
CA ALA A 16 5.60 6.17 -7.05
C ALA A 16 6.16 4.74 -7.14
N GLU A 17 6.79 4.29 -6.06
CA GLU A 17 7.25 2.89 -5.88
C GLU A 17 6.09 1.91 -6.06
N ARG A 18 6.36 0.77 -6.70
CA ARG A 18 5.35 -0.25 -7.00
C ARG A 18 5.96 -1.64 -6.99
N VAL A 19 5.09 -2.61 -6.78
CA VAL A 19 5.39 -4.02 -7.06
C VAL A 19 5.39 -4.22 -8.56
N THR A 20 6.41 -4.90 -9.09
CA THR A 20 6.48 -5.30 -10.49
C THR A 20 6.41 -6.82 -10.64
N GLU A 21 5.98 -7.28 -11.80
CA GLU A 21 5.93 -8.71 -12.09
C GLU A 21 7.32 -9.32 -12.05
N GLU A 22 8.32 -8.63 -12.60
CA GLU A 22 9.72 -9.02 -12.61
C GLU A 22 10.25 -9.20 -11.19
N TYR A 23 9.88 -8.29 -10.28
CA TYR A 23 10.28 -8.39 -8.88
C TYR A 23 9.66 -9.62 -8.22
N ILE A 24 8.35 -9.85 -8.36
CA ILE A 24 7.70 -11.06 -7.82
C ILE A 24 8.37 -12.32 -8.37
N ARG A 25 8.61 -12.39 -9.69
CA ARG A 25 9.25 -13.54 -10.34
C ARG A 25 10.66 -13.80 -9.81
N SER A 26 11.45 -12.74 -9.57
CA SER A 26 12.82 -12.88 -9.05
C SER A 26 12.89 -13.47 -7.64
N ARG A 27 11.78 -13.47 -6.90
CA ARG A 27 11.68 -14.00 -5.54
C ARG A 27 11.27 -15.48 -5.51
N ILE A 28 10.83 -16.04 -6.64
CA ILE A 28 10.43 -17.44 -6.73
C ILE A 28 11.69 -18.31 -6.87
N VAL A 29 11.88 -19.25 -5.95
CA VAL A 29 13.03 -20.18 -5.93
C VAL A 29 12.66 -21.61 -6.31
N GLY A 30 11.38 -21.95 -6.29
CA GLY A 30 10.92 -23.29 -6.65
C GLY A 30 9.43 -23.33 -6.95
N THR A 31 9.06 -24.28 -7.80
CA THR A 31 7.67 -24.56 -8.15
C THR A 31 7.47 -26.07 -8.27
N ASP A 32 6.56 -26.61 -7.47
CA ASP A 32 6.19 -28.02 -7.49
C ASP A 32 4.72 -28.18 -7.90
N TYR A 33 4.41 -29.29 -8.55
CA TYR A 33 3.06 -29.60 -9.00
C TYR A 33 2.61 -30.96 -8.46
N MET A 34 1.33 -31.07 -8.12
CA MET A 34 0.71 -32.34 -7.81
C MET A 34 -0.69 -32.41 -8.39
N THR A 35 -1.03 -33.56 -8.98
CA THR A 35 -2.40 -33.88 -9.35
C THR A 35 -3.04 -34.65 -8.21
N VAL A 36 -4.22 -34.24 -7.76
CA VAL A 36 -4.93 -34.92 -6.67
C VAL A 36 -5.42 -36.29 -7.19
N PRO A 37 -5.04 -37.42 -6.56
CA PRO A 37 -5.38 -38.76 -7.05
C PRO A 37 -6.87 -38.97 -7.26
N GLY A 38 -7.25 -39.59 -8.38
CA GLY A 38 -8.65 -39.85 -8.73
C GLY A 38 -9.44 -38.60 -9.17
N THR A 39 -8.76 -37.47 -9.39
CA THR A 39 -9.37 -36.22 -9.84
C THR A 39 -8.62 -35.62 -11.03
N THR A 40 -9.14 -34.51 -11.51
CA THR A 40 -8.59 -33.65 -12.56
C THR A 40 -8.03 -32.34 -11.98
N VAL A 41 -7.85 -32.29 -10.66
CA VAL A 41 -7.36 -31.11 -9.94
C VAL A 41 -5.84 -31.12 -9.91
N THR A 42 -5.22 -30.06 -10.42
CA THR A 42 -3.77 -29.80 -10.34
C THR A 42 -3.53 -28.70 -9.32
N ILE A 43 -2.64 -28.94 -8.37
CA ILE A 43 -2.17 -27.98 -7.38
C ILE A 43 -0.76 -27.54 -7.77
N CYS A 44 -0.51 -26.24 -7.76
CA CYS A 44 0.81 -25.64 -7.88
C CYS A 44 1.25 -25.12 -6.51
N HIS A 45 2.49 -25.39 -6.14
CA HIS A 45 3.14 -24.91 -4.93
C HIS A 45 4.36 -24.06 -5.32
N ILE A 46 4.25 -22.74 -5.14
CA ILE A 46 5.35 -21.80 -5.37
C ILE A 46 6.06 -21.55 -4.04
N THR A 47 7.39 -21.70 -4.03
CA THR A 47 8.27 -21.38 -2.89
C THR A 47 9.05 -20.10 -3.18
N LEU A 48 9.07 -19.18 -2.21
CA LEU A 48 9.82 -17.93 -2.27
C LEU A 48 11.17 -18.05 -1.55
N ASP A 49 12.12 -17.19 -1.91
CA ASP A 49 13.48 -17.13 -1.34
C ASP A 49 13.55 -16.86 0.17
N ASN A 50 12.46 -16.38 0.77
CA ASN A 50 12.32 -16.18 2.21
C ASN A 50 11.70 -17.39 2.94
N GLY A 51 11.47 -18.50 2.23
CA GLY A 51 10.86 -19.72 2.78
C GLY A 51 9.33 -19.70 2.86
N TYR A 52 8.67 -18.61 2.48
CA TYR A 52 7.21 -18.59 2.36
C TYR A 52 6.74 -19.34 1.12
N SER A 53 5.55 -19.94 1.16
CA SER A 53 4.98 -20.63 0.01
C SER A 53 3.51 -20.29 -0.23
N VAL A 54 3.12 -20.32 -1.51
CA VAL A 54 1.76 -20.03 -1.97
C VAL A 54 1.27 -21.17 -2.85
N ARG A 55 -0.01 -21.50 -2.72
CA ARG A 55 -0.66 -22.55 -3.49
C ARG A 55 -1.72 -21.99 -4.42
N GLY A 56 -1.73 -22.50 -5.64
CA GLY A 56 -2.76 -22.28 -6.63
C GLY A 56 -3.30 -23.58 -7.18
N GLU A 57 -4.43 -23.52 -7.85
CA GLU A 57 -5.10 -24.72 -8.34
C GLU A 57 -5.75 -24.53 -9.72
N SER A 58 -5.89 -25.65 -10.41
CA SER A 58 -6.69 -25.80 -11.61
C SER A 58 -7.64 -26.98 -11.40
N ALA A 59 -8.92 -26.79 -11.69
CA ALA A 59 -9.96 -27.80 -11.50
C ALA A 59 -10.72 -28.02 -12.82
N CYS A 60 -10.19 -28.91 -13.67
CA CYS A 60 -10.87 -29.27 -14.92
C CYS A 60 -12.12 -30.12 -14.62
N VAL A 61 -13.29 -29.79 -15.19
CA VAL A 61 -14.54 -30.49 -14.83
C VAL A 61 -14.67 -31.86 -15.48
N ASN A 62 -14.23 -32.00 -16.73
CA ASN A 62 -14.39 -33.24 -17.49
C ASN A 62 -13.03 -33.93 -17.68
N PRO A 63 -12.83 -35.16 -17.15
CA PRO A 63 -11.59 -35.92 -17.32
C PRO A 63 -11.17 -36.12 -18.78
N ALA A 64 -12.11 -36.19 -19.73
CA ALA A 64 -11.80 -36.29 -21.15
C ALA A 64 -11.06 -35.06 -21.71
N ASN A 65 -11.19 -33.91 -21.05
CA ASN A 65 -10.53 -32.66 -21.41
C ASN A 65 -9.29 -32.39 -20.54
N PHE A 66 -8.97 -33.28 -19.60
CA PHE A 66 -7.84 -33.07 -18.69
C PHE A 66 -6.53 -33.18 -19.45
N ARG A 67 -5.70 -32.16 -19.27
CA ARG A 67 -4.36 -32.04 -19.82
C ARG A 67 -3.44 -31.48 -18.76
N GLN A 68 -2.41 -32.22 -18.39
CA GLN A 68 -1.51 -31.88 -17.29
C GLN A 68 -0.80 -30.54 -17.55
N ASP A 69 -0.29 -30.30 -18.75
CA ASP A 69 0.37 -29.05 -19.14
C ASP A 69 -0.54 -27.82 -18.98
N ILE A 70 -1.81 -27.96 -19.35
CA ILE A 70 -2.83 -26.91 -19.17
C ILE A 70 -3.16 -26.72 -17.69
N GLY A 71 -3.33 -27.82 -16.95
CA GLY A 71 -3.60 -27.81 -15.52
C GLY A 71 -2.50 -27.11 -14.72
N GLU A 72 -1.24 -27.45 -14.99
CA GLU A 72 -0.05 -26.85 -14.36
C GLU A 72 0.04 -25.35 -14.64
N ARG A 73 -0.16 -24.92 -15.90
CA ARG A 73 -0.16 -23.50 -16.25
C ARG A 73 -1.23 -22.73 -15.47
N ILE A 74 -2.47 -23.21 -15.47
CA ILE A 74 -3.58 -22.53 -14.79
C ILE A 74 -3.34 -22.49 -13.28
N ALA A 75 -2.89 -23.60 -12.69
CA ALA A 75 -2.59 -23.67 -11.26
C ALA A 75 -1.43 -22.73 -10.87
N HIS A 76 -0.41 -22.63 -11.72
CA HIS A 76 0.68 -21.68 -11.54
C HIS A 76 0.21 -20.24 -11.62
N ASP A 77 -0.60 -19.89 -12.63
CA ASP A 77 -1.10 -18.53 -12.80
C ASP A 77 -2.03 -18.14 -11.63
N ASP A 78 -2.78 -19.09 -11.08
CA ASP A 78 -3.54 -18.91 -9.85
C ASP A 78 -2.65 -18.66 -8.62
N ALA A 79 -1.60 -19.47 -8.44
CA ALA A 79 -0.63 -19.29 -7.36
C ALA A 79 0.10 -17.93 -7.48
N PHE A 80 0.51 -17.57 -8.69
CA PHE A 80 1.22 -16.34 -8.98
C PHE A 80 0.33 -15.11 -8.74
N ARG A 81 -0.95 -15.16 -9.12
CA ARG A 81 -1.91 -14.08 -8.86
C ARG A 81 -2.04 -13.77 -7.37
N LYS A 82 -1.97 -14.80 -6.52
CA LYS A 82 -2.01 -14.67 -5.06
C LYS A 82 -0.75 -14.03 -4.47
N LEU A 83 0.36 -13.94 -5.22
CA LEU A 83 1.56 -13.23 -4.77
C LEU A 83 1.39 -11.71 -4.82
N TRP A 84 0.65 -11.17 -5.80
CA TRP A 84 0.42 -9.73 -5.93
C TRP A 84 -0.05 -9.03 -4.64
N PRO A 85 -1.12 -9.49 -3.95
CA PRO A 85 -1.53 -8.87 -2.70
C PRO A 85 -0.50 -9.02 -1.57
N LEU A 86 0.28 -10.11 -1.55
CA LEU A 86 1.34 -10.30 -0.53
C LEU A 86 2.48 -9.30 -0.71
N PHE A 87 2.97 -9.15 -1.95
CA PHE A 87 4.00 -8.15 -2.25
C PHE A 87 3.48 -6.73 -2.12
N GLY A 88 2.20 -6.49 -2.45
CA GLY A 88 1.54 -5.21 -2.21
C GLY A 88 1.50 -4.86 -0.73
N PHE A 89 1.15 -5.81 0.12
CA PHE A 89 1.20 -5.64 1.57
C PHE A 89 2.62 -5.37 2.07
N LEU A 90 3.64 -6.10 1.60
CA LEU A 90 5.04 -5.86 1.99
C LEU A 90 5.51 -4.45 1.63
N LEU A 91 5.11 -3.94 0.45
CA LEU A 91 5.40 -2.55 0.06
C LEU A 91 4.66 -1.55 0.97
N ALA A 92 3.38 -1.78 1.25
CA ALA A 92 2.60 -0.92 2.14
C ALA A 92 3.20 -0.87 3.56
N GLU A 93 3.60 -2.02 4.10
CA GLU A 93 4.26 -2.16 5.40
C GLU A 93 5.62 -1.45 5.40
N ALA A 94 6.42 -1.60 4.34
CA ALA A 94 7.69 -0.89 4.21
C ALA A 94 7.48 0.63 4.17
N ASN A 95 6.49 1.12 3.43
CA ASN A 95 6.13 2.53 3.38
C ASN A 95 5.67 3.04 4.74
N HIS A 96 4.82 2.30 5.44
CA HIS A 96 4.37 2.67 6.79
C HIS A 96 5.55 2.82 7.76
N ARG A 97 6.48 1.84 7.80
CA ARG A 97 7.68 1.90 8.64
C ARG A 97 8.64 3.04 8.28
N ARG A 98 8.66 3.47 7.00
CA ARG A 98 9.45 4.62 6.53
C ARG A 98 8.74 5.96 6.79
N GLY A 99 7.52 5.97 7.32
CA GLY A 99 6.69 7.18 7.42
C GLY A 99 6.16 7.67 6.06
N GLN A 100 6.27 6.87 5.00
CA GLN A 100 5.78 7.14 3.65
C GLN A 100 4.44 6.46 3.36
N GLY A 101 3.82 5.85 4.38
CA GLY A 101 2.52 5.21 4.28
C GLY A 101 1.38 6.23 4.17
N VAL A 102 0.27 5.83 3.57
CA VAL A 102 -0.96 6.63 3.63
C VAL A 102 -1.48 6.58 5.07
N PRO A 103 -1.77 7.73 5.72
CA PRO A 103 -2.30 7.73 7.08
C PRO A 103 -3.65 7.03 7.10
N ALA A 104 -3.89 6.20 8.13
CA ALA A 104 -5.18 5.55 8.34
C ALA A 104 -6.29 6.57 8.66
N VAL A 105 -5.91 7.74 9.18
CA VAL A 105 -6.80 8.86 9.49
C VAL A 105 -6.81 9.84 8.31
N PRO A 106 -8.00 10.31 7.87
CA PRO A 106 -8.09 11.33 6.83
C PRO A 106 -7.29 12.60 7.16
N VAL A 107 -6.54 13.11 6.19
CA VAL A 107 -5.63 14.25 6.38
C VAL A 107 -6.37 15.52 6.82
N ASP A 108 -7.61 15.71 6.38
CA ASP A 108 -8.47 16.81 6.81
C ASP A 108 -8.84 16.72 8.30
N LEU A 109 -9.05 15.51 8.81
CA LEU A 109 -9.31 15.29 10.23
C LEU A 109 -8.04 15.55 11.06
N ILE A 110 -6.88 15.07 10.58
CA ILE A 110 -5.58 15.36 11.22
C ILE A 110 -5.35 16.87 11.26
N ALA A 111 -5.55 17.57 10.15
CA ALA A 111 -5.38 19.02 10.05
C ALA A 111 -6.31 19.77 11.00
N ARG A 112 -7.58 19.35 11.07
CA ARG A 112 -8.55 19.91 12.01
C ARG A 112 -8.10 19.73 13.46
N THR A 113 -7.77 18.50 13.86
CA THR A 113 -7.38 18.20 15.24
C THR A 113 -6.09 18.93 15.62
N ALA A 114 -5.10 18.97 14.73
CA ALA A 114 -3.84 19.68 14.94
C ALA A 114 -4.06 21.20 15.05
N TYR A 115 -4.89 21.79 14.19
CA TYR A 115 -5.23 23.21 14.24
C TYR A 115 -5.95 23.58 15.54
N GLU A 116 -7.00 22.84 15.91
CA GLU A 116 -7.78 23.09 17.13
C GLU A 116 -6.91 22.95 18.40
N ALA A 117 -6.03 21.94 18.45
CA ALA A 117 -5.08 21.78 19.56
C ALA A 117 -4.07 22.93 19.62
N GLY A 118 -3.52 23.34 18.48
CA GLY A 118 -2.62 24.48 18.40
C GLY A 118 -3.29 25.80 18.82
N ALA A 119 -4.53 26.02 18.39
CA ALA A 119 -5.33 27.20 18.74
C ALA A 119 -5.55 27.31 20.25
N ALA A 120 -5.86 26.19 20.90
CA ALA A 120 -6.04 26.12 22.36
C ALA A 120 -4.78 26.52 23.13
N VAL A 121 -3.59 26.14 22.66
CA VAL A 121 -2.30 26.52 23.29
C VAL A 121 -1.89 27.95 22.93
N GLY A 122 -2.22 28.41 21.71
CA GLY A 122 -1.91 29.75 21.21
C GLY A 122 -2.80 30.86 21.80
N GLY A 123 -3.86 30.50 22.53
CA GLY A 123 -4.78 31.47 23.14
C GLY A 123 -5.68 32.19 22.14
N THR A 124 -5.97 31.58 20.99
CA THR A 124 -6.92 32.10 20.00
C THR A 124 -8.27 31.41 20.14
N ASP A 125 -9.35 32.18 20.15
CA ASP A 125 -10.74 31.67 20.17
C ASP A 125 -11.20 31.15 18.79
N ARG A 126 -10.37 31.30 17.76
CA ARG A 126 -10.72 30.95 16.38
C ARG A 126 -10.61 29.45 16.15
N LEU A 127 -11.74 28.79 15.90
CA LEU A 127 -11.82 27.35 15.68
C LEU A 127 -11.72 27.00 14.20
N TRP A 128 -11.53 25.72 13.90
CA TRP A 128 -11.50 25.21 12.52
C TRP A 128 -12.75 25.63 11.71
N GLY A 129 -13.91 25.68 12.36
CA GLY A 129 -15.16 26.12 11.74
C GLY A 129 -15.09 27.53 11.15
N ASP A 130 -14.31 28.41 11.79
CA ASP A 130 -14.18 29.84 11.46
C ASP A 130 -13.12 30.14 10.39
N LEU A 131 -12.43 29.09 9.92
CA LEU A 131 -11.47 29.21 8.82
C LEU A 131 -12.18 29.24 7.47
N SER A 132 -11.68 30.08 6.58
CA SER A 132 -12.02 30.06 5.16
C SER A 132 -11.58 28.74 4.51
N SER A 133 -12.09 28.47 3.31
CA SER A 133 -11.69 27.28 2.55
C SER A 133 -10.20 27.26 2.24
N ASP A 134 -9.59 28.42 1.97
CA ASP A 134 -8.17 28.54 1.64
C ASP A 134 -7.31 28.23 2.88
N GLU A 135 -7.66 28.77 4.04
CA GLU A 135 -6.92 28.50 5.29
C GLU A 135 -7.01 27.02 5.74
N LYS A 136 -8.16 26.37 5.48
CA LYS A 136 -8.31 24.93 5.70
C LYS A 136 -7.43 24.14 4.74
N ALA A 137 -7.36 24.55 3.48
CA ALA A 137 -6.50 23.92 2.48
C ALA A 137 -5.03 24.06 2.83
N ASP A 138 -4.59 25.24 3.31
CA ASP A 138 -3.21 25.48 3.76
C ASP A 138 -2.84 24.57 4.95
N SER A 139 -3.76 24.41 5.91
CA SER A 139 -3.55 23.51 7.05
C SER A 139 -3.41 22.05 6.61
N ILE A 140 -4.22 21.60 5.64
CA ILE A 140 -4.14 20.24 5.06
C ILE A 140 -2.83 20.05 4.29
N ALA A 141 -2.40 21.04 3.52
CA ALA A 141 -1.13 21.02 2.80
C ALA A 141 0.05 20.90 3.77
N LEU A 142 0.04 21.66 4.87
CA LEU A 142 1.06 21.58 5.91
C LEU A 142 1.12 20.20 6.57
N VAL A 143 -0.03 19.58 6.88
CA VAL A 143 -0.05 18.19 7.36
C VAL A 143 0.58 17.26 6.32
N SER A 144 0.20 17.39 5.06
CA SER A 144 0.74 16.54 3.99
C SER A 144 2.26 16.65 3.85
N GLU A 145 2.81 17.86 3.98
CA GLU A 145 4.26 18.11 3.99
C GLU A 145 4.94 17.48 5.20
N LEU A 146 4.37 17.64 6.40
CA LEU A 146 4.90 17.04 7.62
C LEU A 146 4.89 15.51 7.58
N LEU A 147 3.86 14.92 6.97
CA LEU A 147 3.78 13.47 6.76
C LEU A 147 4.79 12.97 5.73
N ALA A 148 5.08 13.76 4.70
CA ALA A 148 6.13 13.41 3.75
C ALA A 148 7.53 13.47 4.37
N ASN A 149 7.74 14.34 5.36
CA ASN A 149 9.04 14.61 6.00
C ASN A 149 8.98 14.50 7.54
N PRO A 150 8.68 13.33 8.12
CA PRO A 150 8.41 13.19 9.55
C PRO A 150 9.63 13.50 10.45
N ASN A 151 10.84 13.34 9.90
CA ASN A 151 12.12 13.50 10.61
C ASN A 151 12.81 14.85 10.34
N GLN A 152 12.14 15.80 9.68
CA GLN A 152 12.74 17.12 9.45
C GLN A 152 12.95 17.82 10.80
N GLU A 153 14.21 18.04 11.18
CA GLU A 153 14.56 18.77 12.41
C GLU A 153 14.24 20.25 12.25
N ASP A 154 13.57 20.78 13.27
CA ASP A 154 13.10 22.16 13.30
C ASP A 154 14.27 23.08 13.64
N GLY A 155 14.95 23.61 12.61
CA GLY A 155 16.05 24.55 12.76
C GLY A 155 15.66 25.94 13.29
N GLU A 156 14.41 26.16 13.70
CA GLU A 156 13.89 27.47 14.09
C GLU A 156 12.99 27.40 15.34
N THR A 157 13.01 28.46 16.16
CA THR A 157 12.11 28.59 17.32
C THR A 157 10.68 28.86 16.83
N VAL A 158 9.91 27.80 16.60
CA VAL A 158 8.49 27.86 16.24
C VAL A 158 7.60 28.20 17.44
N SER A 159 6.46 28.86 17.20
CA SER A 159 5.48 29.23 18.25
C SER A 159 4.91 28.01 18.98
N ALA A 160 4.43 28.18 20.22
CA ALA A 160 3.82 27.10 21.01
C ALA A 160 2.61 26.44 20.29
N GLN A 161 1.85 27.23 19.53
CA GLN A 161 0.78 26.75 18.65
C GLN A 161 1.31 25.81 17.57
N MET A 162 2.38 26.20 16.86
CA MET A 162 2.97 25.38 15.80
C MET A 162 3.67 24.13 16.35
N GLN A 163 4.32 24.23 17.51
CA GLN A 163 4.88 23.08 18.22
C GLN A 163 3.80 22.05 18.57
N THR A 164 2.67 22.51 19.09
CA THR A 164 1.51 21.65 19.42
C THR A 164 0.90 21.03 18.17
N PHE A 165 0.70 21.83 17.11
CA PHE A 165 0.20 21.35 15.82
C PHE A 165 1.05 20.17 15.31
N ARG A 166 2.37 20.35 15.23
CA ARG A 166 3.31 19.32 14.77
C ARG A 166 3.31 18.08 15.68
N ALA A 167 3.24 18.26 17.00
CA ALA A 167 3.17 17.16 17.94
C ALA A 167 1.92 16.29 17.74
N VAL A 168 0.76 16.92 17.50
CA VAL A 168 -0.49 16.21 17.21
C VAL A 168 -0.41 15.46 15.88
N VAL A 169 0.12 16.10 14.83
CA VAL A 169 0.32 15.42 13.53
C VAL A 169 1.18 14.18 13.71
N ARG A 170 2.35 14.29 14.34
CA ARG A 170 3.23 13.15 14.60
C ARG A 170 2.57 12.06 15.44
N GLY A 171 1.80 12.43 16.46
CA GLY A 171 1.14 11.49 17.37
C GLY A 171 -0.05 10.74 16.75
N LEU A 172 -0.74 11.34 15.78
CA LEU A 172 -1.87 10.70 15.08
C LEU A 172 -1.44 9.83 13.90
N THR A 173 -0.16 9.87 13.52
CA THR A 173 0.38 9.15 12.37
C THR A 173 1.50 8.15 12.70
N ALA A 174 1.87 8.06 13.98
CA ALA A 174 2.74 7.02 14.53
C ALA A 174 1.93 5.75 14.84
#